data_AF-A0A4Q1VM03-F1
#
_entry.id   AF-A0A4Q1VM03-F1
#
_cell.length_a   1.000
_cell.length_b   1.000
_cell.length_c   1.000
_cell.angle_alpha   90.00
_cell.angle_beta   90.00
_cell.angle_gamma   90.00
#
_symmetry.space_group_name_H-M   'P 1'
#
loop_
_entity.id
_entity.type
_entity.pdbx_description
1 polymer ?
#
loop_
_entity_poly.entity_id
_entity_poly.type
_entity_poly.pdbx_seq_one_letter_code
_entity_poly.pdbx_strand_id
1 'polypeptide(L)'
;MRFGNVLRGLWRCRRAERRLFLLVFGLLLAASPALAQQERRVALIVGVGGYRNVPALANPPNDARDLGTVLDRLGFETETLVDPDRLALEAGVRRLGQRARGADAAFFFFAGHGLEASGRNWLLPAPAEIRSDRDLRFEALDLDSVLEQLDGAARLSILVLDACRDNPFRKRLQASGRGAPAASGLGQASATVGTLLAFATAPGTVADDGRGRNSPFTTALLKRIETPGLEIRQLMAEVRREVREATQGRQVPWENSALEGSFYFRAAAASTPAPVAAAPPAAAASAPGASSPGAETVFWESVRSSRNPADLRAYLARFPSGVFASLARNRLEEMERNRSPELRRPDANSATALDPATPEGREALLLSVLSLDHPVPRGRLEAQGRALQAYQESKQHRAIAVSPKQQRSFRVSDSPSAAAAEELVLERCQLRNDEPCVLLAVNEVFRTPQQGGEWQRREMERLRHDGPYRPDKVPAITAERRKEADIAGYGRAREPKAMAIHPLGRIFVKTGAASAFAAETEALKVCNEDPARDGATGSCLLYAAGNTVVLPGHHTAPLATDPARPATPASGR
;
A
#
# COMPACT_ATOMS: atom_id res chain seq x y z
N MET A 1 -75.57 -31.75 -37.68
CA MET A 1 -75.52 -32.07 -39.13
C MET A 1 -74.62 -31.00 -39.77
N ARG A 2 -73.52 -31.22 -40.50
CA ARG A 2 -72.82 -32.34 -41.13
C ARG A 2 -71.31 -31.99 -41.08
N PHE A 3 -70.48 -32.80 -40.44
CA PHE A 3 -69.39 -33.57 -41.08
C PHE A 3 -68.89 -33.07 -42.44
N GLY A 4 -67.59 -32.72 -42.47
CA GLY A 4 -66.63 -33.48 -43.28
C GLY A 4 -66.03 -32.79 -44.51
N ASN A 5 -64.70 -32.89 -44.57
CA ASN A 5 -63.86 -32.95 -45.79
C ASN A 5 -63.07 -31.70 -46.21
N VAL A 6 -62.09 -31.28 -45.39
CA VAL A 6 -60.80 -30.75 -45.94
C VAL A 6 -59.59 -31.27 -45.14
N LEU A 7 -59.70 -32.44 -44.51
CA LEU A 7 -58.58 -33.13 -43.85
C LEU A 7 -58.47 -34.59 -44.32
N ARG A 8 -58.55 -34.81 -45.64
CA ARG A 8 -58.21 -36.10 -46.26
C ARG A 8 -57.25 -35.84 -47.40
N GLY A 9 -55.96 -35.82 -47.09
CA GLY A 9 -54.94 -35.63 -48.11
C GLY A 9 -53.49 -35.93 -47.74
N LEU A 10 -53.11 -35.98 -46.45
CA LEU A 10 -51.69 -36.18 -46.08
C LEU A 10 -51.46 -37.07 -44.84
N TRP A 11 -52.42 -37.93 -44.46
CA TRP A 11 -52.25 -38.93 -43.40
C TRP A 11 -52.00 -40.35 -43.94
N ARG A 12 -51.21 -40.44 -45.02
CA ARG A 12 -50.58 -41.68 -45.48
C ARG A 12 -49.05 -41.56 -45.52
N CYS A 13 -48.46 -40.77 -44.63
CA CYS A 13 -47.04 -40.93 -44.31
C CYS A 13 -46.90 -42.07 -43.32
N ARG A 14 -46.25 -43.16 -43.77
CA ARG A 14 -45.87 -44.34 -42.98
C ARG A 14 -45.34 -43.89 -41.61
N ARG A 15 -45.58 -44.66 -40.53
CA ARG A 15 -44.98 -44.42 -39.20
C ARG A 15 -43.46 -44.12 -39.25
N ALA A 16 -42.78 -44.56 -40.31
CA ALA A 16 -41.39 -44.24 -40.62
C ALA A 16 -41.12 -42.74 -40.90
N GLU A 17 -41.99 -42.03 -41.60
CA GLU A 17 -41.73 -40.64 -42.01
C GLU A 17 -41.99 -39.62 -40.90
N ARG A 18 -42.92 -39.92 -39.96
CA ARG A 18 -43.07 -39.12 -38.73
C ARG A 18 -41.87 -39.27 -37.79
N ARG A 19 -41.25 -40.46 -37.74
CA ARG A 19 -40.02 -40.68 -36.97
C ARG A 19 -38.83 -40.00 -37.64
N LEU A 20 -38.77 -40.00 -38.97
CA LEU A 20 -37.72 -39.30 -39.73
C LEU A 20 -37.83 -37.78 -39.58
N PHE A 21 -39.03 -37.21 -39.61
CA PHE A 21 -39.22 -35.76 -39.43
C PHE A 21 -38.88 -35.29 -38.01
N LEU A 22 -39.24 -36.09 -36.98
CA LEU A 22 -38.85 -35.81 -35.58
C LEU A 22 -37.34 -36.03 -35.34
N LEU A 23 -36.71 -36.98 -36.03
CA LEU A 23 -35.25 -37.18 -35.98
C LEU A 23 -34.49 -36.05 -36.68
N VAL A 24 -34.97 -35.58 -37.84
CA VAL A 24 -34.36 -34.47 -38.59
C VAL A 24 -34.56 -33.14 -37.87
N PHE A 25 -35.74 -32.89 -37.29
CA PHE A 25 -36.00 -31.69 -36.47
C PHE A 25 -35.21 -31.72 -35.14
N GLY A 26 -35.04 -32.91 -34.54
CA GLY A 26 -34.16 -33.11 -33.39
C GLY A 26 -32.67 -32.95 -33.72
N LEU A 27 -32.22 -33.37 -34.92
CA LEU A 27 -30.85 -33.16 -35.39
C LEU A 27 -30.57 -31.67 -35.72
N LEU A 28 -31.56 -30.94 -36.25
CA LEU A 28 -31.44 -29.51 -36.55
C LEU A 28 -31.44 -28.63 -35.29
N LEU A 29 -32.11 -29.05 -34.21
CA LEU A 29 -32.03 -28.38 -32.90
C LEU A 29 -30.74 -28.68 -32.13
N ALA A 30 -30.07 -29.79 -32.43
CA ALA A 30 -28.77 -30.16 -31.83
C ALA A 30 -27.55 -29.52 -32.53
N ALA A 31 -27.77 -28.84 -33.66
CA ALA A 31 -26.72 -28.21 -34.47
C ALA A 31 -26.76 -26.67 -34.45
N SER A 32 -27.28 -26.07 -33.38
CA SER A 32 -26.95 -24.67 -33.10
C SER A 32 -25.49 -24.66 -32.63
N PRO A 33 -24.52 -24.11 -33.38
CA PRO A 33 -23.25 -23.79 -32.77
C PRO A 33 -23.61 -22.86 -31.62
N ALA A 34 -23.30 -23.27 -30.38
CA ALA A 34 -23.23 -22.30 -29.30
C ALA A 34 -22.35 -21.19 -29.84
N LEU A 35 -22.92 -20.02 -30.12
CA LEU A 35 -22.16 -18.82 -30.40
C LEU A 35 -21.30 -18.64 -29.15
N ALA A 36 -20.06 -19.10 -29.22
CA ALA A 36 -19.06 -18.76 -28.24
C ALA A 36 -19.04 -17.24 -28.25
N GLN A 37 -19.64 -16.63 -27.23
CA GLN A 37 -19.69 -15.18 -27.11
C GLN A 37 -18.25 -14.73 -27.04
N GLN A 38 -17.77 -14.18 -28.17
CA GLN A 38 -16.39 -13.75 -28.32
C GLN A 38 -16.14 -12.70 -27.24
N GLU A 39 -15.18 -12.98 -26.34
CA GLU A 39 -14.87 -12.05 -25.25
C GLU A 39 -14.54 -10.68 -25.84
N ARG A 40 -15.28 -9.65 -25.44
CA ARG A 40 -15.09 -8.31 -25.96
C ARG A 40 -13.99 -7.64 -25.18
N ARG A 41 -12.89 -7.32 -25.86
CA ARG A 41 -11.69 -6.74 -25.27
C ARG A 41 -11.38 -5.42 -25.98
N VAL A 42 -11.19 -4.35 -25.23
CA VAL A 42 -10.97 -3.00 -25.80
C VAL A 42 -9.71 -2.39 -25.24
N ALA A 43 -8.96 -1.66 -26.06
CA ALA A 43 -7.71 -1.05 -25.65
C ALA A 43 -7.54 0.39 -26.16
N LEU A 44 -6.90 1.23 -25.34
CA LEU A 44 -6.36 2.53 -25.72
C LEU A 44 -4.88 2.58 -25.35
N ILE A 45 -4.03 2.79 -26.34
CA ILE A 45 -2.57 2.79 -26.20
C ILE A 45 -2.06 4.17 -26.59
N VAL A 46 -1.38 4.85 -25.66
CA VAL A 46 -0.91 6.22 -25.84
C VAL A 46 0.60 6.25 -25.72
N GLY A 47 1.29 6.80 -26.72
CA GLY A 47 2.73 7.00 -26.72
C GLY A 47 3.07 8.44 -27.03
N VAL A 48 3.70 9.15 -26.09
CA VAL A 48 4.04 10.57 -26.24
C VAL A 48 5.55 10.75 -26.13
N GLY A 49 6.17 11.13 -27.24
CA GLY A 49 7.60 11.37 -27.37
C GLY A 49 7.96 12.72 -27.99
N GLY A 50 7.12 13.26 -28.87
CA GLY A 50 7.30 14.51 -29.61
C GLY A 50 7.02 15.78 -28.80
N TYR A 51 7.55 15.87 -27.58
CA TYR A 51 7.35 17.03 -26.71
C TYR A 51 7.94 18.31 -27.27
N ARG A 52 7.18 19.40 -27.17
CA ARG A 52 7.63 20.74 -27.62
C ARG A 52 8.39 21.53 -26.55
N ASN A 53 8.00 21.35 -25.28
CA ASN A 53 8.43 22.21 -24.17
C ASN A 53 9.29 21.49 -23.10
N VAL A 54 9.52 20.19 -23.27
CA VAL A 54 10.31 19.31 -22.39
C VAL A 54 11.14 18.34 -23.24
N PRO A 55 12.15 17.65 -22.67
CA PRO A 55 12.95 16.69 -23.42
C PRO A 55 12.08 15.66 -24.14
N ALA A 56 12.30 15.52 -25.44
CA ALA A 56 11.65 14.51 -26.26
C ALA A 56 12.09 13.10 -25.83
N LEU A 57 11.18 12.13 -25.96
CA LEU A 57 11.43 10.73 -25.67
C LEU A 57 11.33 9.91 -26.96
N ALA A 58 12.36 9.14 -27.29
CA ALA A 58 12.39 8.39 -28.54
C ALA A 58 11.53 7.11 -28.51
N ASN A 59 11.37 6.51 -27.33
CA ASN A 59 10.80 5.17 -27.17
C ASN A 59 9.27 5.12 -27.08
N PRO A 60 8.56 6.06 -26.41
CA PRO A 60 7.11 5.97 -26.23
C PRO A 60 6.28 5.82 -27.51
N PRO A 61 6.59 6.52 -28.62
CA PRO A 61 5.91 6.28 -29.90
C PRO A 61 6.13 4.88 -30.47
N ASN A 62 7.27 4.23 -30.18
CA ASN A 62 7.53 2.85 -30.59
C ASN A 62 6.79 1.89 -29.66
N ASP A 63 6.86 2.11 -28.35
CA ASP A 63 6.18 1.31 -27.32
C ASP A 63 4.69 1.19 -27.61
N ALA A 64 4.04 2.33 -27.91
CA ALA A 64 2.62 2.35 -28.22
C ALA A 64 2.26 1.61 -29.52
N ARG A 65 3.06 1.77 -30.58
CA ARG A 65 2.80 1.09 -31.86
C ARG A 65 3.01 -0.42 -31.76
N ASP A 66 4.10 -0.83 -31.12
CA ASP A 66 4.49 -2.23 -31.04
C ASP A 66 3.51 -2.99 -30.11
N LEU A 67 3.12 -2.40 -28.97
CA LEU A 67 2.11 -2.97 -28.06
C LEU A 67 0.71 -2.97 -28.67
N GLY A 68 0.31 -1.90 -29.36
CA GLY A 68 -0.98 -1.85 -30.04
C GLY A 68 -1.13 -2.96 -31.08
N THR A 69 -0.10 -3.17 -31.89
CA THR A 69 -0.06 -4.26 -32.88
C THR A 69 -0.19 -5.64 -32.23
N VAL A 70 0.45 -5.85 -31.08
CA VAL A 70 0.35 -7.13 -30.35
C VAL A 70 -1.05 -7.33 -29.76
N LEU A 71 -1.66 -6.29 -29.18
CA LEU A 71 -3.00 -6.37 -28.60
C LEU A 71 -4.08 -6.63 -29.67
N ASP A 72 -3.94 -6.04 -30.86
CA ASP A 72 -4.82 -6.36 -32.00
C ASP A 72 -4.75 -7.84 -32.37
N ARG A 73 -3.54 -8.43 -32.42
CA ARG A 73 -3.37 -9.88 -32.66
C ARG A 73 -3.97 -10.75 -31.55
N LEU A 74 -4.08 -10.21 -30.33
CA LEU A 74 -4.66 -10.89 -29.17
C LEU A 74 -6.16 -10.65 -29.03
N GLY A 75 -6.80 -10.05 -30.04
CA GLY A 75 -8.24 -9.88 -30.13
C GLY A 75 -8.78 -8.69 -29.35
N PHE A 76 -7.92 -7.74 -28.97
CA PHE A 76 -8.40 -6.44 -28.49
C PHE A 76 -8.80 -5.59 -29.70
N GLU A 77 -9.90 -4.87 -29.56
CA GLU A 77 -10.17 -3.73 -30.41
C GLU A 77 -9.28 -2.56 -29.93
N THR A 78 -8.16 -2.27 -30.60
CA THR A 78 -7.19 -1.28 -30.11
C THR A 78 -7.33 0.08 -30.80
N GLU A 79 -7.25 1.15 -30.03
CA GLU A 79 -7.01 2.51 -30.51
C GLU A 79 -5.62 2.96 -30.07
N THR A 80 -4.78 3.39 -31.00
CA THR A 80 -3.41 3.85 -30.70
C THR A 80 -3.28 5.34 -31.01
N LEU A 81 -2.88 6.14 -30.01
CA LEU A 81 -2.61 7.56 -30.14
C LEU A 81 -1.12 7.83 -29.96
N VAL A 82 -0.50 8.47 -30.95
CA VAL A 82 0.90 8.90 -30.89
C VAL A 82 0.96 10.42 -30.89
N ASP A 83 1.68 10.97 -29.92
CA ASP A 83 1.84 12.41 -29.71
C ASP A 83 0.52 13.22 -29.73
N PRO A 84 -0.58 12.74 -29.07
CA PRO A 84 -1.82 13.48 -29.02
C PRO A 84 -1.64 14.81 -28.28
N ASP A 85 -2.43 15.81 -28.69
CA ASP A 85 -2.72 16.95 -27.83
C ASP A 85 -3.69 16.56 -26.70
N ARG A 86 -3.96 17.50 -25.78
CA ARG A 86 -4.85 17.25 -24.64
C ARG A 86 -6.25 16.83 -25.08
N LEU A 87 -6.81 17.50 -26.10
CA LEU A 87 -8.18 17.28 -26.53
C LEU A 87 -8.32 15.89 -27.17
N ALA A 88 -7.37 15.49 -28.00
CA ALA A 88 -7.32 14.17 -28.62
C ALA A 88 -7.16 13.06 -27.57
N LEU A 89 -6.29 13.29 -26.57
CA LEU A 89 -6.09 12.35 -25.46
C LEU A 89 -7.36 12.18 -24.62
N GLU A 90 -7.99 13.28 -24.20
CA GLU A 90 -9.26 13.26 -23.45
C GLU A 90 -10.37 12.57 -24.25
N ALA A 91 -10.48 12.87 -25.56
CA ALA A 91 -11.43 12.24 -26.44
C ALA A 91 -11.19 10.72 -26.58
N GLY A 92 -9.92 10.29 -26.64
CA GLY A 92 -9.54 8.87 -26.63
C GLY A 92 -10.00 8.16 -25.36
N VAL A 93 -9.73 8.74 -24.19
CA VAL A 93 -10.16 8.18 -22.90
C VAL A 93 -11.69 8.08 -22.81
N ARG A 94 -12.43 9.09 -23.28
CA ARG A 94 -13.89 9.04 -23.35
C ARG A 94 -14.40 7.92 -24.27
N ARG A 95 -13.76 7.73 -25.44
CA ARG A 95 -14.08 6.60 -26.34
C ARG A 95 -13.79 5.26 -25.69
N LEU A 96 -12.66 5.14 -24.97
CA LEU A 96 -12.33 3.94 -24.22
C LEU A 96 -13.42 3.63 -23.19
N GLY A 97 -13.82 4.58 -22.36
CA GLY A 97 -14.87 4.38 -21.35
C GLY A 97 -16.21 3.95 -21.98
N GLN A 98 -16.59 4.54 -23.11
CA GLN A 98 -17.78 4.12 -23.86
C GLN A 98 -17.68 2.68 -24.37
N ARG A 99 -16.51 2.30 -24.90
CA ARG A 99 -16.24 0.94 -25.42
C ARG A 99 -15.99 -0.08 -24.30
N ALA A 100 -15.60 0.36 -23.10
CA ALA A 100 -15.40 -0.52 -21.96
C ALA A 100 -16.73 -1.07 -21.41
N ARG A 101 -17.84 -0.33 -21.56
CA ARG A 101 -19.17 -0.75 -21.07
C ARG A 101 -19.56 -2.13 -21.58
N GLY A 102 -19.66 -3.08 -20.65
CA GLY A 102 -20.01 -4.47 -20.94
C GLY A 102 -18.90 -5.27 -21.63
N ALA A 103 -17.68 -4.73 -21.72
CA ALA A 103 -16.51 -5.47 -22.18
C ALA A 103 -15.99 -6.41 -21.09
N ASP A 104 -15.43 -7.54 -21.51
CA ASP A 104 -14.77 -8.49 -20.62
C ASP A 104 -13.45 -7.95 -20.08
N ALA A 105 -12.75 -7.16 -20.89
CA ALA A 105 -11.52 -6.48 -20.51
C ALA A 105 -11.39 -5.10 -21.17
N ALA A 106 -10.94 -4.12 -20.40
CA ALA A 106 -10.48 -2.82 -20.89
C ALA A 106 -8.99 -2.65 -20.56
N PHE A 107 -8.19 -2.22 -21.53
CA PHE A 107 -6.75 -2.03 -21.37
C PHE A 107 -6.36 -0.60 -21.72
N PHE A 108 -5.75 0.11 -20.79
CA PHE A 108 -5.19 1.44 -21.01
C PHE A 108 -3.68 1.38 -20.83
N PHE A 109 -2.93 1.90 -21.80
CA PHE A 109 -1.49 2.04 -21.72
C PHE A 109 -1.08 3.48 -22.01
N PHE A 110 -0.16 4.00 -21.21
CA PHE A 110 0.46 5.30 -21.44
C PHE A 110 1.97 5.20 -21.28
N ALA A 111 2.70 5.61 -22.31
CA ALA A 111 4.14 5.84 -22.26
C ALA A 111 4.44 7.32 -22.55
N GLY A 112 5.31 7.93 -21.73
CA GLY A 112 5.64 9.36 -21.85
C GLY A 112 6.08 10.00 -20.54
N HIS A 113 5.99 11.32 -20.44
CA HIS A 113 6.19 12.07 -19.21
C HIS A 113 4.90 12.06 -18.37
N GLY A 114 5.06 11.77 -17.08
CA GLY A 114 4.01 11.89 -16.08
C GLY A 114 4.55 12.53 -14.81
N LEU A 115 3.72 13.26 -14.09
CA LEU A 115 4.13 13.91 -12.84
C LEU A 115 3.06 13.82 -11.76
N GLU A 116 3.48 13.82 -10.50
CA GLU A 116 2.59 14.01 -9.36
C GLU A 116 2.67 15.45 -8.87
N ALA A 117 1.50 16.07 -8.69
CA ALA A 117 1.38 17.37 -8.08
C ALA A 117 0.13 17.40 -7.21
N SER A 118 0.27 17.88 -5.97
CA SER A 118 -0.82 17.95 -4.98
C SER A 118 -1.53 16.59 -4.76
N GLY A 119 -0.78 15.49 -4.76
CA GLY A 119 -1.31 14.14 -4.55
C GLY A 119 -2.09 13.54 -5.73
N ARG A 120 -2.02 14.17 -6.92
CA ARG A 120 -2.67 13.69 -8.15
C ARG A 120 -1.65 13.38 -9.24
N ASN A 121 -1.98 12.41 -10.08
CA ASN A 121 -1.16 11.90 -11.17
C ASN A 121 -1.58 12.53 -12.50
N TRP A 122 -0.65 13.19 -13.18
CA TRP A 122 -0.90 13.89 -14.43
C TRP A 122 -0.11 13.24 -15.58
N LEU A 123 -0.79 12.98 -16.69
CA LEU A 123 -0.24 12.47 -17.94
C LEU A 123 -0.08 13.62 -18.93
N LEU A 124 1.11 13.79 -19.49
CA LEU A 124 1.42 14.96 -20.32
C LEU A 124 1.19 14.67 -21.81
N PRO A 125 0.36 15.45 -22.51
CA PRO A 125 0.26 15.40 -23.97
C PRO A 125 1.44 16.10 -24.64
N ALA A 126 1.64 15.87 -25.95
CA ALA A 126 2.82 16.36 -26.69
C ALA A 126 3.03 17.90 -26.65
N PRO A 127 1.99 18.75 -26.78
CA PRO A 127 2.17 20.20 -26.77
C PRO A 127 2.15 20.83 -25.38
N ALA A 128 2.02 20.06 -24.29
CA ALA A 128 1.80 20.60 -22.95
C ALA A 128 2.83 21.67 -22.56
N GLU A 129 2.37 22.82 -22.05
CA GLU A 129 3.22 23.88 -21.53
C GLU A 129 2.86 24.20 -20.07
N ILE A 130 3.61 23.63 -19.12
CA ILE A 130 3.36 23.85 -17.70
C ILE A 130 4.24 25.00 -17.19
N ARG A 131 3.63 26.13 -16.85
CA ARG A 131 4.32 27.29 -16.25
C ARG A 131 4.11 27.35 -14.73
N SER A 132 3.00 26.83 -14.24
CA SER A 132 2.62 26.76 -12.84
C SER A 132 1.76 25.54 -12.53
N ASP A 133 1.59 25.20 -11.25
CA ASP A 133 0.73 24.10 -10.81
C ASP A 133 -0.73 24.24 -11.27
N ARG A 134 -1.19 25.48 -11.53
CA ARG A 134 -2.56 25.75 -11.99
C ARG A 134 -2.78 25.29 -13.43
N ASP A 135 -1.73 25.29 -14.24
CA ASP A 135 -1.81 24.96 -15.66
C ASP A 135 -2.06 23.45 -15.86
N LEU A 136 -1.67 22.62 -14.89
CA LEU A 136 -1.86 21.16 -14.95
C LEU A 136 -3.30 20.75 -15.25
N ARG A 137 -4.29 21.48 -14.70
CA ARG A 137 -5.71 21.21 -14.94
C ARG A 137 -6.17 21.52 -16.37
N PHE A 138 -5.43 22.37 -17.08
CA PHE A 138 -5.78 22.87 -18.41
C PHE A 138 -4.92 22.26 -19.53
N GLU A 139 -3.71 21.81 -19.19
CA GLU A 139 -2.67 21.38 -20.12
C GLU A 139 -2.37 19.87 -20.05
N ALA A 140 -2.70 19.20 -18.94
CA ALA A 140 -2.47 17.77 -18.74
C ALA A 140 -3.78 16.98 -18.57
N LEU A 141 -3.68 15.65 -18.64
CA LEU A 141 -4.77 14.73 -18.33
C LEU A 141 -4.56 14.15 -16.93
N ASP A 142 -5.58 14.17 -16.09
CA ASP A 142 -5.55 13.52 -14.77
C ASP A 142 -5.80 12.01 -14.89
N LEU A 143 -4.96 11.21 -14.24
CA LEU A 143 -5.06 9.74 -14.25
C LEU A 143 -6.34 9.26 -13.56
N ASP A 144 -6.79 9.93 -12.51
CA ASP A 144 -8.02 9.54 -11.80
C ASP A 144 -9.23 9.65 -12.74
N SER A 145 -9.23 10.61 -13.67
CA SER A 145 -10.26 10.70 -14.72
C SER A 145 -10.26 9.49 -15.66
N VAL A 146 -9.13 8.81 -15.86
CA VAL A 146 -9.07 7.54 -16.64
C VAL A 146 -9.65 6.40 -15.82
N LEU A 147 -9.26 6.31 -14.54
CA LEU A 147 -9.77 5.29 -13.61
C LEU A 147 -11.30 5.39 -13.47
N GLU A 148 -11.84 6.61 -13.31
CA GLU A 148 -13.28 6.87 -13.24
C GLU A 148 -14.04 6.45 -14.50
N GLN A 149 -13.45 6.58 -15.70
CA GLN A 149 -14.08 6.11 -16.94
C GLN A 149 -14.14 4.58 -17.05
N LEU A 150 -13.27 3.88 -16.32
CA LEU A 150 -13.13 2.42 -16.37
C LEU A 150 -13.78 1.71 -15.18
N ASP A 151 -14.06 2.44 -14.10
CA ASP A 151 -14.68 1.89 -12.89
C ASP A 151 -16.07 1.32 -13.19
N GLY A 152 -16.24 0.02 -12.94
CA GLY A 152 -17.46 -0.72 -13.25
C GLY A 152 -17.86 -0.78 -14.73
N ALA A 153 -17.06 -0.23 -15.66
CA ALA A 153 -17.40 -0.21 -17.08
C ALA A 153 -17.15 -1.57 -17.73
N ALA A 154 -15.96 -2.14 -17.51
CA ALA A 154 -15.58 -3.48 -17.94
C ALA A 154 -15.55 -4.44 -16.74
N ARG A 155 -15.66 -5.75 -17.00
CA ARG A 155 -15.47 -6.77 -15.96
C ARG A 155 -14.06 -6.74 -15.36
N LEU A 156 -13.08 -6.35 -16.18
CA LEU A 156 -11.69 -6.25 -15.80
C LEU A 156 -11.04 -5.05 -16.46
N SER A 157 -10.39 -4.20 -15.68
CA SER A 157 -9.71 -2.98 -16.14
C SER A 157 -8.22 -3.10 -15.88
N ILE A 158 -7.39 -3.00 -16.90
CA ILE A 158 -5.93 -3.06 -16.81
C ILE A 158 -5.37 -1.70 -17.23
N LEU A 159 -4.66 -1.03 -16.35
CA LEU A 159 -4.00 0.23 -16.62
C LEU A 159 -2.49 0.03 -16.45
N VAL A 160 -1.71 0.38 -17.46
CA VAL A 160 -0.26 0.21 -17.49
C VAL A 160 0.41 1.55 -17.82
N LEU A 161 1.27 2.01 -16.91
CA LEU A 161 1.91 3.32 -17.01
C LEU A 161 3.42 3.15 -17.13
N ASP A 162 3.93 3.34 -18.34
CA ASP A 162 5.34 3.32 -18.70
C ASP A 162 5.88 4.76 -18.84
N ALA A 163 5.69 5.52 -17.76
CA ALA A 163 6.02 6.94 -17.72
C ALA A 163 7.14 7.22 -16.72
N CYS A 164 8.10 8.04 -17.15
CA CYS A 164 9.21 8.48 -16.30
C CYS A 164 8.67 9.30 -15.14
N ARG A 165 9.13 8.96 -13.92
CA ARG A 165 8.91 9.77 -12.73
C ARG A 165 10.05 10.78 -12.52
N ASP A 166 10.48 11.49 -13.57
CA ASP A 166 11.32 12.70 -13.46
C ASP A 166 10.48 13.88 -13.96
N ASN A 167 10.20 14.85 -13.11
CA ASN A 167 9.30 15.96 -13.38
C ASN A 167 10.11 17.04 -14.11
N PRO A 168 9.97 17.17 -15.45
CA PRO A 168 10.78 18.10 -16.23
C PRO A 168 10.48 19.57 -15.88
N PHE A 169 9.39 19.82 -15.15
CA PHE A 169 8.97 21.15 -14.69
C PHE A 169 9.30 21.42 -13.22
N ARG A 170 9.95 20.49 -12.50
CA ARG A 170 10.21 20.59 -11.05
C ARG A 170 10.80 21.94 -10.63
N LYS A 171 11.83 22.43 -11.32
CA LYS A 171 12.46 23.72 -11.01
C LYS A 171 11.54 24.92 -11.23
N ARG A 172 10.64 24.86 -12.23
CA ARG A 172 9.68 25.95 -12.54
C ARG A 172 8.51 25.95 -11.57
N LEU A 173 8.00 24.76 -11.23
CA LEU A 173 6.90 24.59 -10.28
C LEU A 173 7.33 24.98 -8.84
N GLN A 174 8.56 24.63 -8.44
CA GLN A 174 9.13 25.09 -7.16
C GLN A 174 9.34 26.60 -7.10
N ALA A 175 9.58 27.27 -8.24
CA ALA A 175 9.78 28.72 -8.30
C ALA A 175 8.46 29.52 -8.30
N SER A 176 7.32 28.89 -8.58
CA SER A 176 6.04 29.57 -8.83
C SER A 176 4.96 29.36 -7.76
N GLY A 177 5.20 28.61 -6.67
CA GLY A 177 4.18 28.38 -5.63
C GLY A 177 4.69 28.14 -4.19
N ARG A 178 3.94 28.66 -3.20
CA ARG A 178 4.01 28.35 -1.75
C ARG A 178 3.40 26.97 -1.40
N GLY A 179 3.49 25.99 -2.31
CA GLY A 179 2.85 24.67 -2.22
C GLY A 179 3.82 23.55 -1.89
N ALA A 180 3.29 22.39 -1.50
CA ALA A 180 4.05 21.19 -1.17
C ALA A 180 5.03 20.81 -2.30
N PRO A 181 6.23 20.27 -1.98
CA PRO A 181 7.24 19.98 -2.97
C PRO A 181 6.70 19.03 -4.05
N ALA A 182 6.81 19.44 -5.31
CA ALA A 182 6.50 18.57 -6.45
C ALA A 182 7.36 17.30 -6.37
N ALA A 183 6.71 16.13 -6.32
CA ALA A 183 7.41 14.85 -6.28
C ALA A 183 8.19 14.65 -7.59
N SER A 184 9.20 13.78 -7.54
CA SER A 184 10.04 13.54 -8.72
C SER A 184 9.22 13.00 -9.90
N GLY A 185 8.06 12.37 -9.71
CA GLY A 185 7.16 12.01 -10.81
C GLY A 185 5.81 11.50 -10.32
N LEU A 186 5.16 10.55 -11.02
CA LEU A 186 3.87 9.96 -10.57
C LEU A 186 3.94 9.54 -9.08
N GLY A 187 2.78 9.39 -8.43
CA GLY A 187 2.54 9.02 -7.05
C GLY A 187 1.91 7.64 -6.90
N GLN A 188 1.34 7.33 -5.73
CA GLN A 188 0.51 6.13 -5.55
C GLN A 188 -0.93 6.40 -6.02
N ALA A 189 -1.56 5.41 -6.66
CA ALA A 189 -2.99 5.44 -7.00
C ALA A 189 -3.65 4.12 -6.60
N SER A 190 -4.90 4.19 -6.16
CA SER A 190 -5.65 3.03 -5.64
C SER A 190 -6.39 2.31 -6.76
N ALA A 191 -6.35 0.97 -6.77
CA ALA A 191 -7.12 0.16 -7.70
C ALA A 191 -8.50 -0.16 -7.09
N THR A 192 -9.57 0.11 -7.83
CA THR A 192 -10.94 -0.32 -7.48
C THR A 192 -11.13 -1.81 -7.81
N VAL A 193 -12.14 -2.46 -7.22
CA VAL A 193 -12.47 -3.86 -7.50
C VAL A 193 -12.56 -4.12 -9.01
N GLY A 194 -11.90 -5.17 -9.49
CA GLY A 194 -11.81 -5.49 -10.92
C GLY A 194 -10.70 -4.73 -11.68
N THR A 195 -9.87 -3.93 -10.99
CA THR A 195 -8.80 -3.15 -11.62
C THR A 195 -7.40 -3.69 -11.28
N LEU A 196 -6.52 -3.72 -12.29
CA LEU A 196 -5.08 -3.87 -12.16
C LEU A 196 -4.42 -2.58 -12.63
N LEU A 197 -3.68 -1.91 -11.75
CA LEU A 197 -2.88 -0.74 -12.08
C LEU A 197 -1.39 -1.08 -11.96
N ALA A 198 -0.65 -0.99 -13.06
CA ALA A 198 0.77 -1.31 -13.14
C ALA A 198 1.60 -0.08 -13.53
N PHE A 199 2.76 0.06 -12.91
CA PHE A 199 3.75 1.10 -13.14
C PHE A 199 5.08 0.48 -13.54
N ALA A 200 5.76 1.10 -14.50
CA ALA A 200 7.08 0.63 -14.96
C ALA A 200 8.18 0.68 -13.89
N THR A 201 7.98 1.41 -12.80
CA THR A 201 8.94 1.56 -11.70
C THR A 201 8.20 1.83 -10.37
N ALA A 202 8.90 1.63 -9.25
CA ALA A 202 8.37 1.84 -7.91
C ALA A 202 8.02 3.32 -7.64
N PRO A 203 7.19 3.61 -6.61
CA PRO A 203 6.88 4.99 -6.29
C PRO A 203 8.12 5.83 -5.94
N GLY A 204 8.24 7.01 -6.56
CA GLY A 204 9.33 7.96 -6.30
C GLY A 204 10.66 7.66 -7.01
N THR A 205 10.75 6.59 -7.80
CA THR A 205 11.94 6.24 -8.61
C THR A 205 11.70 6.47 -10.10
N VAL A 206 12.75 6.79 -10.87
CA VAL A 206 12.66 7.10 -12.31
C VAL A 206 12.65 5.79 -13.12
N ALA A 207 11.93 5.77 -14.25
CA ALA A 207 11.98 4.67 -15.21
C ALA A 207 13.16 4.91 -16.17
N ASP A 208 13.91 3.88 -16.53
CA ASP A 208 15.01 3.99 -17.47
C ASP A 208 14.44 4.00 -18.90
N ASP A 209 14.86 4.96 -19.72
CA ASP A 209 14.53 4.97 -21.15
C ASP A 209 15.15 3.74 -21.85
N GLY A 210 16.23 3.19 -21.31
CA GLY A 210 16.94 2.06 -21.89
C GLY A 210 17.79 2.47 -23.11
N ARG A 211 18.39 1.47 -23.77
CA ARG A 211 19.26 1.67 -24.95
C ARG A 211 18.67 1.09 -26.24
N GLY A 212 17.48 0.50 -26.14
CA GLY A 212 16.79 -0.17 -27.25
C GLY A 212 15.77 0.74 -27.93
N ARG A 213 15.06 0.16 -28.90
CA ARG A 213 13.92 0.79 -29.59
C ARG A 213 12.74 1.07 -28.66
N ASN A 214 12.53 0.18 -27.69
CA ASN A 214 11.45 0.21 -26.71
C ASN A 214 12.03 0.40 -25.30
N SER A 215 11.20 0.88 -24.37
CA SER A 215 11.59 0.93 -22.96
C SER A 215 11.90 -0.47 -22.41
N PRO A 216 12.69 -0.62 -21.33
CA PRO A 216 12.91 -1.91 -20.68
C PRO A 216 11.61 -2.59 -20.24
N PHE A 217 10.63 -1.80 -19.77
CA PHE A 217 9.35 -2.31 -19.32
C PHE A 217 8.51 -2.84 -20.49
N THR A 218 8.34 -2.04 -21.55
CA THR A 218 7.59 -2.45 -22.73
C THR A 218 8.27 -3.63 -23.44
N THR A 219 9.61 -3.64 -23.51
CA THR A 219 10.38 -4.78 -24.04
C THR A 219 10.04 -6.08 -23.32
N ALA A 220 10.06 -6.07 -21.99
CA ALA A 220 9.73 -7.24 -21.18
C ALA A 220 8.25 -7.64 -21.31
N LEU A 221 7.34 -6.67 -21.36
CA LEU A 221 5.91 -6.91 -21.56
C LEU A 221 5.63 -7.60 -22.90
N LEU A 222 6.15 -7.05 -24.00
CA LEU A 222 5.98 -7.60 -25.36
C LEU A 222 6.48 -9.05 -25.46
N LYS A 223 7.54 -9.40 -24.74
CA LYS A 223 8.10 -10.76 -24.71
C LYS A 223 7.17 -11.77 -24.03
N ARG A 224 6.37 -11.34 -23.06
CA ARG A 224 5.55 -12.24 -22.23
C ARG A 224 4.07 -12.24 -22.59
N ILE A 225 3.54 -11.15 -23.15
CA ILE A 225 2.11 -10.94 -23.37
C ILE A 225 1.44 -11.93 -24.34
N GLU A 226 2.20 -12.51 -25.27
CA GLU A 226 1.68 -13.53 -26.19
C GLU A 226 1.82 -14.97 -25.65
N THR A 227 2.34 -15.16 -24.43
CA THR A 227 2.56 -16.50 -23.84
C THR A 227 1.20 -17.19 -23.55
N PRO A 228 0.89 -18.32 -24.19
CA PRO A 228 -0.37 -19.03 -23.95
C PRO A 228 -0.48 -19.51 -22.50
N GLY A 229 -1.62 -19.25 -21.86
CA GLY A 229 -1.91 -19.73 -20.51
C GLY A 229 -1.19 -18.99 -19.39
N LEU A 230 -0.46 -17.91 -19.69
CA LEU A 230 0.19 -17.10 -18.67
C LEU A 230 -0.82 -16.12 -18.06
N GLU A 231 -1.15 -16.31 -16.78
CA GLU A 231 -2.08 -15.44 -16.06
C GLU A 231 -1.44 -14.07 -15.81
N ILE A 232 -2.25 -13.00 -15.83
CA ILE A 232 -1.74 -11.63 -15.83
C ILE A 232 -0.87 -11.27 -14.62
N ARG A 233 -1.17 -11.72 -13.39
CA ARG A 233 -0.32 -11.47 -12.22
C ARG A 233 1.00 -12.21 -12.33
N GLN A 234 0.98 -13.44 -12.85
CA GLN A 234 2.21 -14.17 -13.14
C GLN A 234 3.03 -13.48 -14.25
N LEU A 235 2.37 -13.00 -15.31
CA LEU A 235 3.00 -12.22 -16.38
C LEU A 235 3.70 -10.99 -15.81
N MET A 236 3.02 -10.21 -14.95
CA MET A 236 3.59 -9.01 -14.35
C MET A 236 4.78 -9.32 -13.42
N ALA A 237 4.74 -10.45 -12.70
CA ALA A 237 5.88 -10.94 -11.93
C ALA A 237 7.08 -11.28 -12.82
N GLU A 238 6.86 -11.87 -14.01
CA GLU A 238 7.92 -12.13 -14.99
C GLU A 238 8.48 -10.84 -15.60
N VAL A 239 7.61 -9.89 -15.96
CA VAL A 239 8.01 -8.56 -16.44
C VAL A 239 8.88 -7.86 -15.40
N ARG A 240 8.48 -7.88 -14.12
CA ARG A 240 9.25 -7.28 -13.02
C ARG A 240 10.65 -7.87 -12.91
N ARG A 241 10.77 -9.20 -12.98
CA ARG A 241 12.07 -9.89 -12.95
C ARG A 241 12.96 -9.43 -14.11
N GLU A 242 12.45 -9.44 -15.34
CA GLU A 242 13.23 -9.08 -16.52
C GLU A 242 13.66 -7.60 -16.53
N VAL A 243 12.78 -6.69 -16.13
CA VAL A 243 13.13 -5.27 -16.02
C VAL A 243 14.22 -5.05 -14.97
N ARG A 244 14.10 -5.71 -13.80
CA ARG A 244 15.13 -5.63 -12.75
C ARG A 244 16.47 -6.15 -13.26
N GLU A 245 16.49 -7.26 -13.99
CA GLU A 245 17.70 -7.82 -14.58
C GLU A 245 18.30 -6.89 -15.64
N ALA A 246 17.50 -6.42 -16.61
CA ALA A 246 17.94 -5.56 -17.70
C ALA A 246 18.46 -4.19 -17.22
N THR A 247 17.92 -3.68 -16.12
CA THR A 247 18.32 -2.39 -15.53
C THR A 247 19.34 -2.52 -14.40
N GLN A 248 19.80 -3.74 -14.09
CA GLN A 248 20.73 -4.03 -13.00
C GLN A 248 20.21 -3.58 -11.62
N GLY A 249 18.90 -3.73 -11.40
CA GLY A 249 18.23 -3.37 -10.16
C GLY A 249 17.85 -1.89 -10.04
N ARG A 250 18.18 -1.04 -11.02
CA ARG A 250 17.83 0.39 -10.99
C ARG A 250 16.34 0.66 -11.16
N GLN A 251 15.61 -0.25 -11.82
CA GLN A 251 14.18 -0.16 -12.04
C GLN A 251 13.48 -1.43 -11.57
N VAL A 252 12.41 -1.27 -10.79
CA VAL A 252 11.57 -2.38 -10.32
C VAL A 252 10.11 -2.02 -10.57
N PRO A 253 9.44 -2.66 -11.54
CA PRO A 253 8.01 -2.45 -11.78
C PRO A 253 7.15 -2.72 -10.53
N TRP A 254 6.04 -2.01 -10.41
CA TRP A 254 5.13 -2.08 -9.27
C TRP A 254 3.68 -2.19 -9.75
N GLU A 255 2.82 -2.88 -8.98
CA GLU A 255 1.40 -3.04 -9.33
C GLU A 255 0.50 -2.98 -8.10
N ASN A 256 -0.72 -2.47 -8.28
CA ASN A 256 -1.82 -2.53 -7.33
C ASN A 256 -2.97 -3.30 -8.01
N SER A 257 -3.38 -4.42 -7.42
CA SER A 257 -4.37 -5.33 -8.03
C SER A 257 -5.54 -5.59 -7.09
N ALA A 258 -6.75 -5.43 -7.61
CA ALA A 258 -8.00 -5.84 -7.00
C ALA A 258 -8.81 -6.73 -7.95
N LEU A 259 -8.13 -7.53 -8.79
CA LEU A 259 -8.76 -8.48 -9.70
C LEU A 259 -9.43 -9.63 -8.94
N GLU A 260 -10.69 -9.92 -9.23
CA GLU A 260 -11.45 -11.01 -8.60
C GLU A 260 -11.36 -12.35 -9.34
N GLY A 261 -10.87 -12.33 -10.59
CA GLY A 261 -10.74 -13.50 -11.45
C GLY A 261 -9.40 -13.55 -12.19
N SER A 262 -9.12 -14.68 -12.84
CA SER A 262 -7.93 -14.84 -13.67
C SER A 262 -8.15 -14.21 -15.04
N PHE A 263 -7.12 -13.53 -15.55
CA PHE A 263 -7.11 -13.02 -16.92
C PHE A 263 -5.90 -13.55 -17.68
N TYR A 264 -6.14 -13.91 -18.94
CA TYR A 264 -5.12 -14.42 -19.86
C TYR A 264 -5.22 -13.66 -21.19
N PHE A 265 -4.12 -13.02 -21.59
CA PHE A 265 -4.03 -12.39 -22.91
C PHE A 265 -4.22 -13.42 -24.03
N ARG A 266 -3.64 -14.61 -23.86
CA ARG A 266 -3.84 -15.77 -24.72
C ARG A 266 -4.19 -17.00 -23.87
N ALA A 267 -5.32 -17.64 -24.15
CA ALA A 267 -5.72 -18.87 -23.46
C ALA A 267 -4.75 -20.03 -23.76
N ALA A 268 -4.58 -20.97 -22.82
CA ALA A 268 -3.84 -22.20 -23.08
C ALA A 268 -4.63 -23.09 -24.06
N ALA A 269 -3.95 -23.71 -25.03
CA ALA A 269 -4.61 -24.66 -25.92
C ALA A 269 -5.16 -25.84 -25.09
N ALA A 270 -6.46 -26.09 -25.19
CA ALA A 270 -7.08 -27.25 -24.55
C ALA A 270 -6.55 -28.53 -25.21
N SER A 271 -5.70 -29.26 -24.49
CA SER A 271 -5.28 -30.61 -24.89
C SER A 271 -6.49 -31.56 -24.75
N THR A 272 -7.07 -31.98 -25.86
CA THR A 272 -8.07 -33.05 -25.91
C THR A 272 -7.48 -34.32 -25.26
N PRO A 273 -8.08 -34.90 -24.21
CA PRO A 273 -7.57 -36.15 -23.67
C PRO A 273 -7.90 -37.30 -24.65
N ALA A 274 -6.86 -38.02 -25.07
CA ALA A 274 -6.98 -39.24 -25.87
C ALA A 274 -7.69 -40.35 -25.07
N PRO A 275 -8.49 -41.23 -25.72
CA PRO A 275 -9.26 -42.24 -25.02
C PRO A 275 -8.34 -43.38 -24.55
N VAL A 276 -8.20 -43.55 -23.24
CA VAL A 276 -7.49 -44.70 -22.66
C VAL A 276 -8.48 -45.86 -22.54
N ALA A 277 -8.13 -46.97 -23.20
CA ALA A 277 -8.88 -48.22 -23.23
C ALA A 277 -8.96 -48.91 -21.85
N ALA A 278 -10.09 -49.57 -21.62
CA ALA A 278 -10.46 -50.25 -20.38
C ALA A 278 -9.65 -51.54 -20.10
N ALA A 279 -9.35 -51.77 -18.82
CA ALA A 279 -8.99 -53.08 -18.27
C ALA A 279 -9.90 -53.41 -17.05
N PRO A 280 -10.26 -54.69 -16.79
CA PRO A 280 -11.37 -55.07 -15.91
C PRO A 280 -10.99 -55.18 -14.41
N PRO A 281 -11.98 -55.29 -13.51
CA PRO A 281 -11.83 -54.96 -12.09
C PRO A 281 -11.46 -56.17 -11.22
N ALA A 282 -10.57 -55.96 -10.25
CA ALA A 282 -10.41 -56.85 -9.10
C ALA A 282 -10.56 -56.07 -7.79
N ALA A 283 -11.62 -56.43 -7.07
CA ALA A 283 -11.98 -56.13 -5.69
C ALA A 283 -10.86 -56.52 -4.70
N ALA A 284 -10.80 -56.12 -3.43
CA ALA A 284 -11.43 -55.10 -2.58
C ALA A 284 -10.65 -55.17 -1.26
N ALA A 285 -10.45 -54.05 -0.57
CA ALA A 285 -10.19 -54.03 0.88
C ALA A 285 -10.60 -52.68 1.46
N SER A 286 -11.63 -52.73 2.29
CA SER A 286 -12.31 -51.58 2.88
C SER A 286 -11.51 -51.01 4.05
N ALA A 287 -11.29 -49.69 4.02
CA ALA A 287 -11.06 -48.87 5.21
C ALA A 287 -12.07 -47.69 5.19
N PRO A 288 -12.68 -47.32 6.33
CA PRO A 288 -13.71 -46.30 6.35
C PRO A 288 -13.07 -44.91 6.22
N GLY A 289 -13.37 -44.19 5.13
CA GLY A 289 -13.03 -42.76 5.04
C GLY A 289 -12.81 -42.19 3.64
N ALA A 290 -12.69 -43.00 2.59
CA ALA A 290 -12.59 -42.51 1.22
C ALA A 290 -13.99 -42.20 0.67
N SER A 291 -14.47 -41.01 0.96
CA SER A 291 -15.68 -40.51 0.32
C SER A 291 -15.47 -40.39 -1.19
N SER A 292 -16.43 -40.87 -1.99
CA SER A 292 -16.35 -40.79 -3.46
C SER A 292 -16.07 -39.35 -3.92
N PRO A 293 -15.28 -39.12 -5.00
CA PRO A 293 -15.01 -37.78 -5.52
C PRO A 293 -16.28 -36.97 -5.78
N GLY A 294 -17.35 -37.62 -6.26
CA GLY A 294 -18.64 -36.97 -6.50
C GLY A 294 -19.34 -36.50 -5.22
N ALA A 295 -19.34 -37.29 -4.15
CA ALA A 295 -19.93 -36.89 -2.86
C ALA A 295 -19.13 -35.77 -2.19
N GLU A 296 -17.81 -35.77 -2.34
CA GLU A 296 -16.95 -34.68 -1.87
C GLU A 296 -17.23 -33.38 -2.64
N THR A 297 -17.30 -33.44 -3.98
CA THR A 297 -17.60 -32.27 -4.81
C THR A 297 -18.96 -31.66 -4.48
N VAL A 298 -20.01 -32.48 -4.31
CA VAL A 298 -21.35 -31.99 -3.95
C VAL A 298 -21.35 -31.34 -2.56
N PHE A 299 -20.67 -31.93 -1.58
CA PHE A 299 -20.56 -31.34 -0.24
C PHE A 299 -19.76 -30.04 -0.29
N TRP A 300 -18.63 -30.02 -1.01
CA TRP A 300 -17.81 -28.83 -1.21
C TRP A 300 -18.59 -27.70 -1.88
N GLU A 301 -19.36 -27.96 -2.95
CA GLU A 301 -20.22 -26.96 -3.60
C GLU A 301 -21.23 -26.34 -2.62
N SER A 302 -21.75 -27.11 -1.67
CA SER A 302 -22.69 -26.60 -0.67
C SER A 302 -22.04 -25.71 0.40
N VAL A 303 -20.76 -25.92 0.71
CA VAL A 303 -20.06 -25.16 1.77
C VAL A 303 -19.08 -24.12 1.25
N ARG A 304 -18.65 -24.18 -0.02
CA ARG A 304 -17.59 -23.30 -0.58
C ARG A 304 -17.96 -21.83 -0.58
N SER A 305 -19.26 -21.49 -0.58
CA SER A 305 -19.76 -20.12 -0.48
C SER A 305 -20.33 -19.79 0.90
N SER A 306 -20.35 -20.75 1.84
CA SER A 306 -20.85 -20.50 3.19
C SER A 306 -20.03 -19.42 3.89
N ARG A 307 -20.70 -18.64 4.75
CA ARG A 307 -20.09 -17.62 5.61
C ARG A 307 -19.98 -18.11 7.07
N ASN A 308 -20.31 -19.36 7.34
CA ASN A 308 -20.22 -19.96 8.66
C ASN A 308 -19.00 -20.92 8.75
N PRO A 309 -17.98 -20.62 9.57
CA PRO A 309 -16.82 -21.47 9.80
C PRO A 309 -17.15 -22.91 10.23
N ALA A 310 -18.30 -23.12 10.89
CA ALA A 310 -18.73 -24.45 11.30
C ALA A 310 -18.96 -25.39 10.10
N ASP A 311 -19.37 -24.86 8.95
CA ASP A 311 -19.68 -25.64 7.76
C ASP A 311 -18.40 -26.16 7.07
N LEU A 312 -17.35 -25.33 7.04
CA LEU A 312 -16.02 -25.73 6.56
C LEU A 312 -15.35 -26.72 7.53
N ARG A 313 -15.55 -26.58 8.85
CA ARG A 313 -15.09 -27.57 9.84
C ARG A 313 -15.81 -28.91 9.70
N ALA A 314 -17.12 -28.90 9.44
CA ALA A 314 -17.89 -30.11 9.18
C ALA A 314 -17.42 -30.82 7.91
N TYR A 315 -17.13 -30.07 6.84
CA TYR A 315 -16.49 -30.61 5.64
C TYR A 315 -15.11 -31.22 5.95
N LEU A 316 -14.23 -30.52 6.67
CA LEU A 316 -12.89 -31.02 7.03
C LEU A 316 -12.92 -32.24 7.95
N ALA A 317 -13.90 -32.33 8.85
CA ALA A 317 -14.08 -33.50 9.72
C ALA A 317 -14.52 -34.74 8.92
N ARG A 318 -15.32 -34.54 7.85
CA ARG A 318 -15.82 -35.61 7.00
C ARG A 318 -14.84 -36.01 5.89
N PHE A 319 -14.02 -35.07 5.41
CA PHE A 319 -13.04 -35.25 4.33
C PHE A 319 -11.66 -34.69 4.73
N PRO A 320 -11.00 -35.23 5.76
CA PRO A 320 -9.76 -34.66 6.31
C PRO A 320 -8.59 -34.67 5.32
N SER A 321 -8.58 -35.60 4.37
CA SER A 321 -7.61 -35.71 3.27
C SER A 321 -8.26 -35.54 1.89
N GLY A 322 -9.44 -34.93 1.83
CA GLY A 322 -10.18 -34.70 0.59
C GLY A 322 -9.49 -33.74 -0.38
N VAL A 323 -9.88 -33.79 -1.66
CA VAL A 323 -9.37 -32.95 -2.75
C VAL A 323 -9.46 -31.45 -2.43
N PHE A 324 -10.51 -31.00 -1.72
CA PHE A 324 -10.67 -29.59 -1.33
C PHE A 324 -10.27 -29.31 0.13
N ALA A 325 -9.66 -30.26 0.84
CA ALA A 325 -9.28 -30.08 2.24
C ALA A 325 -8.28 -28.93 2.44
N SER A 326 -7.34 -28.73 1.50
CA SER A 326 -6.44 -27.58 1.51
C SER A 326 -7.17 -26.26 1.31
N LEU A 327 -8.08 -26.20 0.34
CA LEU A 327 -8.89 -25.01 0.05
C LEU A 327 -9.84 -24.66 1.21
N ALA A 328 -10.46 -25.66 1.82
CA ALA A 328 -11.30 -25.50 3.00
C ALA A 328 -10.52 -25.03 4.22
N ARG A 329 -9.29 -25.52 4.46
CA ARG A 329 -8.41 -25.00 5.52
C ARG A 329 -8.02 -23.55 5.27
N ASN A 330 -7.60 -23.22 4.05
CA ASN A 330 -7.19 -21.86 3.70
C ASN A 330 -8.35 -20.86 3.84
N ARG A 331 -9.56 -21.25 3.41
CA ARG A 331 -10.77 -20.44 3.54
C ARG A 331 -11.27 -20.35 4.99
N LEU A 332 -11.17 -21.44 5.77
CA LEU A 332 -11.48 -21.42 7.19
C LEU A 332 -10.52 -20.48 7.93
N GLU A 333 -9.23 -20.55 7.62
CA GLU A 333 -8.20 -19.68 8.17
C GLU A 333 -8.40 -18.22 7.72
N GLU A 334 -8.77 -17.97 6.45
CA GLU A 334 -9.18 -16.64 5.95
C GLU A 334 -10.43 -16.12 6.66
N MET A 335 -11.43 -16.95 6.91
CA MET A 335 -12.63 -16.57 7.66
C MET A 335 -12.35 -16.38 9.13
N GLU A 336 -11.43 -17.14 9.73
CA GLU A 336 -10.97 -16.91 11.10
C GLU A 336 -10.10 -15.64 11.19
N ARG A 337 -9.33 -15.32 10.13
CA ARG A 337 -8.61 -14.03 9.95
C ARG A 337 -9.56 -12.85 9.75
N ASN A 338 -10.65 -13.01 8.99
CA ASN A 338 -11.63 -11.96 8.68
C ASN A 338 -12.73 -11.83 9.76
N ARG A 339 -13.02 -12.88 10.52
CA ARG A 339 -13.96 -12.89 11.66
C ARG A 339 -13.29 -12.51 12.98
N SER A 340 -11.96 -12.44 13.01
CA SER A 340 -11.20 -11.84 14.11
C SER A 340 -10.87 -10.39 13.75
N PRO A 341 -11.50 -9.37 14.36
CA PRO A 341 -11.22 -7.95 14.07
C PRO A 341 -9.85 -7.49 14.59
N GLU A 342 -8.94 -8.41 14.93
CA GLU A 342 -7.77 -8.15 15.73
C GLU A 342 -6.64 -9.06 15.23
N LEU A 343 -5.66 -8.49 14.52
CA LEU A 343 -4.42 -9.20 14.19
C LEU A 343 -3.77 -9.60 15.51
N ARG A 344 -3.88 -10.90 15.81
CA ARG A 344 -3.31 -11.54 16.99
C ARG A 344 -1.83 -11.21 17.12
N ARG A 345 -1.41 -11.02 18.37
CA ARG A 345 -0.03 -11.11 18.84
C ARG A 345 0.71 -12.22 18.09
N PRO A 346 1.96 -12.01 17.67
CA PRO A 346 2.73 -13.08 17.04
C PRO A 346 2.74 -14.30 17.96
N ASP A 347 2.36 -15.46 17.41
CA ASP A 347 2.44 -16.72 18.13
C ASP A 347 3.89 -16.93 18.57
N ALA A 348 4.10 -16.99 19.89
CA ALA A 348 5.42 -17.12 20.53
C ALA A 348 6.20 -18.40 20.14
N ASN A 349 5.63 -19.26 19.29
CA ASN A 349 6.19 -20.55 18.88
C ASN A 349 6.76 -20.58 17.45
N SER A 350 6.74 -19.49 16.68
CA SER A 350 7.46 -19.42 15.40
C SER A 350 8.86 -18.84 15.60
N ALA A 351 9.77 -19.65 16.14
CA ALA A 351 11.17 -19.23 16.41
C ALA A 351 11.90 -18.67 15.17
N THR A 352 11.53 -19.12 13.97
CA THR A 352 12.08 -18.64 12.69
C THR A 352 11.60 -17.22 12.34
N ALA A 353 10.47 -16.78 12.86
CA ALA A 353 9.92 -15.45 12.57
C ALA A 353 10.50 -14.35 13.45
N LEU A 354 11.20 -14.67 14.55
CA LEU A 354 11.77 -13.68 15.47
C LEU A 354 13.30 -13.60 15.40
N ASP A 355 13.92 -14.18 14.37
CA ASP A 355 15.38 -14.16 14.22
C ASP A 355 15.89 -12.74 13.88
N PRO A 356 16.56 -12.03 14.82
CA PRO A 356 17.05 -10.68 14.58
C PRO A 356 18.18 -10.60 13.55
N ALA A 357 18.73 -11.73 13.10
CA ALA A 357 19.75 -11.75 12.05
C ALA A 357 19.17 -11.42 10.66
N THR A 358 17.88 -11.67 10.44
CA THR A 358 17.21 -11.47 9.14
C THR A 358 16.44 -10.14 9.08
N PRO A 359 16.29 -9.51 7.90
CA PRO A 359 15.40 -8.36 7.74
C PRO A 359 13.97 -8.66 8.19
N GLU A 360 13.43 -9.80 7.81
CA GLU A 360 12.07 -10.24 8.13
C GLU A 360 11.88 -10.42 9.64
N GLY A 361 12.84 -11.03 10.33
CA GLY A 361 12.77 -11.24 11.77
C GLY A 361 12.90 -9.93 12.57
N ARG A 362 13.64 -8.94 12.08
CA ARG A 362 13.68 -7.60 12.68
C ARG A 362 12.35 -6.85 12.50
N GLU A 363 11.72 -6.97 11.33
CA GLU A 363 10.38 -6.42 11.10
C GLU A 363 9.34 -7.09 12.00
N ALA A 364 9.42 -8.42 12.15
CA ALA A 364 8.56 -9.17 13.05
C ALA A 364 8.76 -8.77 14.53
N LEU A 365 10.00 -8.55 14.98
CA LEU A 365 10.29 -8.03 16.32
C LEU A 365 9.65 -6.65 16.52
N LEU A 366 9.84 -5.73 15.57
CA LEU A 366 9.21 -4.40 15.63
C LEU A 366 7.68 -4.51 15.70
N LEU A 367 7.08 -5.34 14.84
CA LEU A 367 5.64 -5.58 14.83
C LEU A 367 5.14 -6.18 16.14
N SER A 368 5.91 -7.09 16.75
CA SER A 368 5.58 -7.69 18.04
C SER A 368 5.52 -6.67 19.18
N VAL A 369 6.38 -5.63 19.16
CA VAL A 369 6.33 -4.53 20.13
C VAL A 369 5.15 -3.60 19.85
N LEU A 370 4.94 -3.21 18.59
CA LEU A 370 3.88 -2.30 18.20
C LEU A 370 2.48 -2.88 18.45
N SER A 371 2.34 -4.21 18.42
CA SER A 371 1.07 -4.91 18.64
C SER A 371 0.81 -5.27 20.11
N LEU A 372 1.63 -4.82 21.06
CA LEU A 372 1.49 -5.18 22.48
C LEU A 372 0.14 -4.77 23.08
N ASP A 373 -0.30 -3.55 22.78
CA ASP A 373 -1.52 -2.96 23.35
C ASP A 373 -2.72 -3.11 22.41
N HIS A 374 -2.54 -2.91 21.11
CA HIS A 374 -3.60 -2.96 20.09
C HIS A 374 -3.02 -3.35 18.73
N PRO A 375 -3.82 -3.84 17.76
CA PRO A 375 -3.38 -4.11 16.40
C PRO A 375 -2.82 -2.87 15.70
N VAL A 376 -1.80 -3.06 14.86
CA VAL A 376 -1.14 -1.96 14.16
C VAL A 376 -1.83 -1.72 12.81
N PRO A 377 -2.33 -0.49 12.52
CA PRO A 377 -2.90 -0.17 11.21
C PRO A 377 -1.87 -0.27 10.09
N ARG A 378 -2.26 -0.73 8.89
CA ARG A 378 -1.35 -0.92 7.74
C ARG A 378 -0.50 0.31 7.41
N GLY A 379 -1.10 1.50 7.32
CA GLY A 379 -0.37 2.73 7.03
C GLY A 379 0.67 3.10 8.11
N ARG A 380 0.52 2.57 9.32
CA ARG A 380 1.48 2.74 10.41
C ARG A 380 2.64 1.76 10.28
N LEU A 381 2.42 0.52 9.85
CA LEU A 381 3.50 -0.46 9.61
C LEU A 381 4.55 0.06 8.64
N GLU A 382 4.14 0.64 7.50
CA GLU A 382 5.09 1.12 6.49
C GLU A 382 6.01 2.22 7.02
N ALA A 383 5.46 3.14 7.82
CA ALA A 383 6.24 4.19 8.47
C ALA A 383 7.23 3.62 9.50
N GLN A 384 6.84 2.55 10.19
CA GLN A 384 7.71 1.86 11.15
C GLN A 384 8.79 1.03 10.44
N GLY A 385 8.49 0.40 9.31
CA GLY A 385 9.47 -0.28 8.46
C GLY A 385 10.55 0.68 7.95
N ARG A 386 10.16 1.85 7.43
CA ARG A 386 11.12 2.91 7.05
C ARG A 386 11.97 3.38 8.24
N ALA A 387 11.38 3.49 9.42
CA ALA A 387 12.12 3.85 10.63
C ALA A 387 13.14 2.79 11.03
N LEU A 388 12.82 1.51 10.87
CA LEU A 388 13.73 0.39 11.10
C LEU A 388 14.85 0.33 10.06
N GLN A 389 14.56 0.61 8.80
CA GLN A 389 15.58 0.70 7.77
C GLN A 389 16.54 1.86 8.06
N ALA A 390 16.01 3.06 8.34
CA ALA A 390 16.82 4.22 8.70
C ALA A 390 17.68 3.98 9.95
N TYR A 391 17.22 3.16 10.91
CA TYR A 391 18.03 2.72 12.04
C TYR A 391 19.29 1.98 11.59
N GLN A 392 19.12 1.00 10.70
CA GLN A 392 20.21 0.12 10.24
C GLN A 392 21.27 0.90 9.46
N GLU A 393 20.85 1.92 8.72
CA GLU A 393 21.71 2.80 7.93
C GLU A 393 22.37 3.92 8.76
N SER A 394 21.94 4.13 10.00
CA SER A 394 22.45 5.20 10.87
C SER A 394 23.88 4.92 11.36
N LYS A 395 24.62 5.96 11.73
CA LYS A 395 25.96 5.85 12.31
C LYS A 395 25.96 5.14 13.69
N GLN A 396 27.16 4.75 14.17
CA GLN A 396 27.35 4.01 15.42
C GLN A 396 26.83 4.76 16.66
N HIS A 397 26.68 4.03 17.78
CA HIS A 397 26.06 4.51 19.02
C HIS A 397 24.61 4.98 18.80
N ARG A 398 23.79 4.05 18.33
CA ARG A 398 22.40 4.27 17.95
C ARG A 398 21.47 3.39 18.77
N ALA A 399 20.26 3.88 19.00
CA ALA A 399 19.23 3.10 19.68
C ALA A 399 17.86 3.39 19.06
N ILE A 400 16.97 2.39 19.12
CA ILE A 400 15.57 2.49 18.71
C ILE A 400 14.67 1.99 19.85
N ALA A 401 13.70 2.81 20.21
CA ALA A 401 12.65 2.46 21.16
C ALA A 401 11.28 2.64 20.52
N VAL A 402 10.29 1.96 21.07
CA VAL A 402 8.92 1.95 20.56
C VAL A 402 7.98 2.28 21.71
N SER A 403 7.07 3.21 21.46
CA SER A 403 5.87 3.42 22.27
C SER A 403 4.79 2.49 21.73
N PRO A 404 4.36 1.47 22.50
CA PRO A 404 3.37 0.52 22.03
C PRO A 404 1.96 1.13 21.90
N LYS A 405 1.54 1.99 22.84
CA LYS A 405 0.21 2.64 22.80
C LYS A 405 0.07 3.60 21.63
N GLN A 406 1.09 4.40 21.36
CA GLN A 406 1.11 5.30 20.19
C GLN A 406 1.57 4.58 18.91
N GLN A 407 2.02 3.33 19.04
CA GLN A 407 2.59 2.48 17.99
C GLN A 407 3.63 3.24 17.15
N ARG A 408 4.56 3.91 17.83
CA ARG A 408 5.57 4.76 17.17
C ARG A 408 6.97 4.46 17.65
N SER A 409 7.89 4.31 16.70
CA SER A 409 9.32 4.23 17.00
C SER A 409 9.98 5.60 17.12
N PHE A 410 11.05 5.61 17.91
CA PHE A 410 11.93 6.72 18.20
C PHE A 410 13.36 6.24 18.00
N ARG A 411 14.21 7.10 17.43
CA ARG A 411 15.60 6.79 17.17
C ARG A 411 16.51 7.91 17.63
N VAL A 412 17.69 7.49 18.05
CA VAL A 412 18.88 8.33 18.14
C VAL A 412 20.06 7.61 17.48
N SER A 413 20.95 8.40 16.91
CA SER A 413 22.20 8.00 16.30
C SER A 413 23.26 9.04 16.67
N ASP A 414 24.53 8.76 16.39
CA ASP A 414 25.65 9.67 16.69
C ASP A 414 25.73 10.05 18.18
N SER A 415 25.35 9.13 19.07
CA SER A 415 25.44 9.35 20.51
C SER A 415 26.88 9.19 21.01
N PRO A 416 27.28 9.80 22.14
CA PRO A 416 28.61 9.61 22.72
C PRO A 416 28.93 8.14 23.06
N SER A 417 27.92 7.34 23.39
CA SER A 417 28.06 5.91 23.67
C SER A 417 26.75 5.16 23.42
N ALA A 418 26.83 3.82 23.35
CA ALA A 418 25.66 2.96 23.27
C ALA A 418 24.70 3.15 24.46
N ALA A 419 25.25 3.29 25.67
CA ALA A 419 24.46 3.53 26.89
C ALA A 419 23.76 4.91 26.84
N ALA A 420 24.46 5.95 26.37
CA ALA A 420 23.85 7.26 26.18
C ALA A 420 22.75 7.23 25.12
N ALA A 421 22.93 6.46 24.03
CA ALA A 421 21.90 6.29 23.00
C ALA A 421 20.64 5.62 23.58
N GLU A 422 20.83 4.57 24.36
CA GLU A 422 19.75 3.83 25.02
C GLU A 422 18.95 4.73 25.97
N GLU A 423 19.62 5.49 26.84
CA GLU A 423 18.97 6.42 27.76
C GLU A 423 18.21 7.51 27.00
N LEU A 424 18.86 8.15 26.02
CA LEU A 424 18.25 9.23 25.24
C LEU A 424 17.02 8.77 24.45
N VAL A 425 17.06 7.60 23.80
CA VAL A 425 15.93 7.15 22.99
C VAL A 425 14.71 6.86 23.86
N LEU A 426 14.92 6.26 25.03
CA LEU A 426 13.86 5.96 25.98
C LEU A 426 13.29 7.26 26.56
N GLU A 427 14.13 8.18 27.03
CA GLU A 427 13.67 9.47 27.56
C GLU A 427 12.88 10.28 26.52
N ARG A 428 13.36 10.36 25.27
CA ARG A 428 12.64 11.05 24.18
C ARG A 428 11.30 10.41 23.84
N CYS A 429 11.23 9.08 23.87
CA CYS A 429 10.01 8.34 23.62
C CYS A 429 8.96 8.64 24.69
N GLN A 430 9.34 8.55 25.96
CA GLN A 430 8.44 8.74 27.08
C GLN A 430 8.04 10.21 27.26
N LEU A 431 8.99 11.14 27.08
CA LEU A 431 8.73 12.58 27.14
C LEU A 431 7.67 13.01 26.12
N ARG A 432 7.58 12.33 24.97
CA ARG A 432 6.58 12.64 23.95
C ARG A 432 5.22 11.98 24.20
N ASN A 433 5.20 10.78 24.78
CA ASN A 433 3.99 9.95 24.80
C ASN A 433 3.40 9.75 26.20
N ASP A 434 4.07 10.25 27.25
CA ASP A 434 3.68 10.11 28.66
C ASP A 434 3.40 8.65 29.06
N GLU A 435 4.32 7.76 28.70
CA GLU A 435 4.22 6.34 29.04
C GLU A 435 5.58 5.63 28.96
N PRO A 436 5.79 4.53 29.71
CA PRO A 436 6.97 3.67 29.56
C PRO A 436 7.10 3.09 28.14
N CYS A 437 8.30 3.19 27.57
CA CYS A 437 8.60 2.68 26.24
C CYS A 437 9.39 1.36 26.29
N VAL A 438 9.35 0.62 25.18
CA VAL A 438 10.11 -0.63 24.99
C VAL A 438 11.37 -0.34 24.18
N LEU A 439 12.52 -0.81 24.66
CA LEU A 439 13.78 -0.73 23.91
C LEU A 439 13.82 -1.88 22.89
N LEU A 440 13.88 -1.55 21.60
CA LEU A 440 13.89 -2.56 20.54
C LEU A 440 15.33 -2.97 20.17
N ALA A 441 16.26 -2.02 20.02
CA ALA A 441 17.64 -2.34 19.70
C ALA A 441 18.64 -1.24 20.13
N VAL A 442 19.88 -1.66 20.35
CA VAL A 442 21.05 -0.79 20.53
C VAL A 442 22.17 -1.27 19.62
N ASN A 443 22.70 -0.38 18.79
CA ASN A 443 23.62 -0.66 17.68
C ASN A 443 23.09 -1.75 16.73
N GLU A 444 23.72 -2.93 16.74
CA GLU A 444 23.31 -4.10 15.94
C GLU A 444 22.53 -5.13 16.78
N VAL A 445 22.43 -4.90 18.09
CA VAL A 445 21.85 -5.87 19.03
C VAL A 445 20.38 -5.58 19.23
N PHE A 446 19.55 -6.34 18.54
CA PHE A 446 18.10 -6.36 18.76
C PHE A 446 17.77 -7.13 20.03
N ARG A 447 16.80 -6.60 20.79
CA ARG A 447 16.23 -7.25 21.95
C ARG A 447 15.12 -8.20 21.49
N THR A 448 14.94 -9.28 22.22
CA THR A 448 13.83 -10.22 22.06
C THR A 448 12.98 -10.19 23.33
N PRO A 449 11.72 -10.66 23.26
CA PRO A 449 10.90 -10.82 24.46
C PRO A 449 11.58 -11.73 25.49
N GLN A 450 11.34 -11.49 26.78
CA GLN A 450 11.81 -12.36 27.86
C GLN A 450 11.13 -13.74 27.79
N GLN A 451 11.64 -14.72 28.54
CA GLN A 451 10.99 -16.04 28.64
C GLN A 451 9.52 -15.87 29.07
N GLY A 452 8.59 -16.32 28.23
CA GLY A 452 7.15 -16.04 28.37
C GLY A 452 6.58 -15.11 27.29
N GLY A 453 7.41 -14.55 26.41
CA GLY A 453 6.96 -13.72 25.28
C GLY A 453 6.69 -12.25 25.64
N GLU A 454 7.03 -11.83 26.86
CA GLU A 454 6.77 -10.46 27.32
C GLU A 454 7.90 -9.49 26.98
N TRP A 455 7.52 -8.32 26.48
CA TRP A 455 8.42 -7.20 26.25
C TRP A 455 8.56 -6.35 27.51
N GLN A 456 9.80 -6.06 27.90
CA GLN A 456 10.07 -5.19 29.04
C GLN A 456 9.81 -3.73 28.69
N ARG A 457 8.74 -3.15 29.25
CA ARG A 457 8.57 -1.69 29.29
C ARG A 457 9.53 -1.12 30.33
N ARG A 458 10.28 -0.08 29.96
CA ARG A 458 11.22 0.58 30.86
C ARG A 458 10.70 1.94 31.24
N GLU A 459 10.80 2.29 32.50
CA GLU A 459 10.45 3.61 33.02
C GLU A 459 11.72 4.42 33.27
N MET A 460 11.74 5.69 32.87
CA MET A 460 12.90 6.57 33.07
C MET A 460 12.72 7.47 34.30
N GLU A 461 13.61 7.31 35.28
CA GLU A 461 13.55 8.02 36.57
C GLU A 461 13.43 9.55 36.40
N ARG A 462 14.17 10.14 35.45
CA ARG A 462 14.19 11.60 35.22
C ARG A 462 12.84 12.17 34.81
N LEU A 463 11.95 11.38 34.22
CA LEU A 463 10.62 11.82 33.77
C LEU A 463 9.60 11.80 34.90
N ARG A 464 9.89 11.05 35.98
CA ARG A 464 9.07 10.97 37.18
C ARG A 464 9.51 11.94 38.27
N HIS A 465 10.63 12.65 38.05
CA HIS A 465 11.16 13.60 39.03
C HIS A 465 10.20 14.78 39.20
N ASP A 466 9.57 14.83 40.37
CA ASP A 466 8.80 15.96 40.88
C ASP A 466 9.54 16.51 42.11
N GLY A 467 9.89 17.80 42.10
CA GLY A 467 10.65 18.41 43.19
C GLY A 467 11.66 19.46 42.73
N PRO A 468 12.71 19.76 43.54
CA PRO A 468 13.62 20.85 43.25
C PRO A 468 14.41 20.60 41.96
N TYR A 469 14.66 21.69 41.23
CA TYR A 469 15.46 21.68 40.02
C TYR A 469 16.87 21.16 40.29
N ARG A 470 17.29 20.21 39.48
CA ARG A 470 18.63 19.64 39.47
C ARG A 470 19.10 19.46 38.02
N PRO A 471 20.28 19.98 37.62
CA PRO A 471 20.80 19.81 36.27
C PRO A 471 20.93 18.35 35.85
N ASP A 472 21.31 17.47 36.80
CA ASP A 472 21.44 16.03 36.59
C ASP A 472 20.10 15.31 36.46
N LYS A 473 18.95 15.98 36.61
CA LYS A 473 17.62 15.39 36.43
C LYS A 473 16.94 15.83 35.13
N VAL A 474 17.54 16.73 34.35
CA VAL A 474 16.99 17.16 33.06
C VAL A 474 17.06 16.02 32.04
N PRO A 475 15.92 15.56 31.47
CA PRO A 475 15.89 14.41 30.58
C PRO A 475 16.12 14.77 29.11
N ALA A 476 16.21 13.73 28.28
CA ALA A 476 16.26 13.77 26.81
C ALA A 476 17.46 14.54 26.22
N ILE A 477 18.46 14.85 27.04
CA ILE A 477 19.70 15.55 26.68
C ILE A 477 20.94 14.80 27.16
N THR A 478 22.09 15.07 26.54
CA THR A 478 23.36 14.43 26.90
C THR A 478 23.88 14.90 28.26
N ALA A 479 24.79 14.12 28.86
CA ALA A 479 25.45 14.51 30.11
C ALA A 479 26.27 15.80 29.96
N GLU A 480 26.83 16.02 28.78
CA GLU A 480 27.58 17.22 28.40
C GLU A 480 26.67 18.45 28.35
N ARG A 481 25.50 18.32 27.71
CA ARG A 481 24.51 19.41 27.63
C ARG A 481 24.04 19.85 29.01
N ARG A 482 23.92 18.93 29.98
CA ARG A 482 23.54 19.26 31.37
C ARG A 482 24.57 20.14 32.10
N LYS A 483 25.82 20.17 31.62
CA LYS A 483 26.90 20.98 32.20
C LYS A 483 26.96 22.39 31.61
N GLU A 484 26.22 22.66 30.53
CA GLU A 484 26.19 23.97 29.89
C GLU A 484 25.54 25.02 30.80
N ALA A 485 25.98 26.28 30.68
CA ALA A 485 25.74 27.31 31.68
C ALA A 485 24.25 27.66 31.88
N ASP A 486 23.46 27.60 30.82
CA ASP A 486 22.02 27.83 30.85
C ASP A 486 21.26 26.78 31.68
N ILE A 487 21.73 25.54 31.67
CA ILE A 487 21.14 24.42 32.42
C ILE A 487 21.78 24.32 33.82
N ALA A 488 23.10 24.26 33.90
CA ALA A 488 23.81 24.17 35.18
C ALA A 488 23.54 25.37 36.11
N GLY A 489 23.39 26.57 35.53
CA GLY A 489 23.14 27.81 36.25
C GLY A 489 21.66 28.11 36.58
N TYR A 490 20.71 27.40 35.98
CA TYR A 490 19.28 27.70 36.08
C TYR A 490 18.78 27.85 37.52
N GLY A 491 19.17 26.94 38.42
CA GLY A 491 18.73 26.95 39.82
C GLY A 491 19.06 28.25 40.57
N ARG A 492 20.11 28.97 40.16
CA ARG A 492 20.57 30.24 40.75
C ARG A 492 20.19 31.47 39.91
N ALA A 493 19.58 31.26 38.74
CA ALA A 493 19.17 32.36 37.88
C ALA A 493 18.05 33.20 38.51
N ARG A 494 17.93 34.45 38.04
CA ARG A 494 16.97 35.44 38.56
C ARG A 494 15.52 34.98 38.35
N GLU A 495 14.73 35.07 39.41
CA GLU A 495 13.28 34.90 39.38
C GLU A 495 12.58 36.17 38.87
N PRO A 496 11.31 36.07 38.41
CA PRO A 496 10.60 34.86 37.99
C PRO A 496 11.26 34.16 36.79
N LYS A 497 11.33 32.83 36.82
CA LYS A 497 11.92 32.03 35.74
C LYS A 497 11.14 30.75 35.42
N ALA A 498 11.36 30.22 34.22
CA ALA A 498 10.78 28.96 33.78
C ALA A 498 11.71 28.28 32.74
N MET A 499 11.56 26.97 32.61
CA MET A 499 12.25 26.16 31.61
C MET A 499 11.24 25.31 30.84
N ALA A 500 11.28 25.40 29.51
CA ALA A 500 10.54 24.52 28.61
C ALA A 500 11.49 23.52 27.95
N ILE A 501 10.99 22.32 27.67
CA ILE A 501 11.71 21.25 26.98
C ILE A 501 10.89 20.71 25.80
N HIS A 502 11.57 20.47 24.69
CA HIS A 502 11.00 19.78 23.53
C HIS A 502 11.41 18.30 23.53
N PRO A 503 10.56 17.35 23.07
CA PRO A 503 10.90 15.92 23.01
C PRO A 503 12.13 15.52 22.18
N LEU A 504 12.72 16.45 21.42
CA LEU A 504 14.02 16.23 20.75
C LEU A 504 15.23 16.58 21.63
N GLY A 505 15.02 16.93 22.90
CA GLY A 505 16.09 17.35 23.81
C GLY A 505 16.51 18.81 23.63
N ARG A 506 15.61 19.68 23.20
CA ARG A 506 15.87 21.12 23.11
C ARG A 506 15.32 21.81 24.34
N ILE A 507 16.08 22.74 24.91
CA ILE A 507 15.77 23.38 26.20
C ILE A 507 15.74 24.89 25.99
N PHE A 508 14.75 25.53 26.60
CA PHE A 508 14.51 26.96 26.49
C PHE A 508 14.27 27.52 27.88
N VAL A 509 15.09 28.50 28.26
CA VAL A 509 15.09 29.07 29.61
C VAL A 509 14.69 30.53 29.52
N LYS A 510 13.72 30.93 30.34
CA LYS A 510 13.39 32.33 30.59
C LYS A 510 13.68 32.67 32.04
N THR A 511 14.41 33.77 32.27
CA THR A 511 14.75 34.25 33.63
C THR A 511 14.46 35.76 33.73
N GLY A 512 14.22 36.24 34.95
CA GLY A 512 13.93 37.65 35.22
C GLY A 512 12.72 38.21 34.47
N ALA A 513 11.67 37.39 34.28
CA ALA A 513 10.44 37.85 33.62
C ALA A 513 9.62 38.78 34.52
N ALA A 514 8.63 39.48 33.97
CA ALA A 514 7.77 40.37 34.77
C ALA A 514 6.89 39.63 35.80
N SER A 515 6.55 38.36 35.53
CA SER A 515 5.74 37.50 36.39
C SER A 515 6.04 36.02 36.11
N ALA A 516 5.58 35.12 36.98
CA ALA A 516 5.67 33.67 36.75
C ALA A 516 4.95 33.27 35.45
N PHE A 517 3.75 33.80 35.22
CA PHE A 517 2.99 33.58 33.98
C PHE A 517 3.77 34.02 32.73
N ALA A 518 4.42 35.19 32.79
CA ALA A 518 5.26 35.65 31.68
C ALA A 518 6.46 34.74 31.45
N ALA A 519 7.12 34.27 32.51
CA ALA A 519 8.26 33.36 32.39
C ALA A 519 7.88 32.05 31.69
N GLU A 520 6.79 31.41 32.15
CA GLU A 520 6.30 30.14 31.60
C GLU A 520 5.80 30.30 30.17
N THR A 521 5.02 31.35 29.91
CA THR A 521 4.49 31.66 28.57
C THR A 521 5.60 31.89 27.57
N GLU A 522 6.60 32.70 27.92
CA GLU A 522 7.71 33.00 27.01
C GLU A 522 8.61 31.77 26.77
N ALA A 523 8.91 30.98 27.81
CA ALA A 523 9.70 29.76 27.64
C ALA A 523 9.01 28.76 26.70
N LEU A 524 7.70 28.53 26.89
CA LEU A 524 6.89 27.66 26.02
C LEU A 524 6.76 28.24 24.62
N LYS A 525 6.52 29.55 24.48
CA LYS A 525 6.38 30.21 23.18
C LYS A 525 7.67 30.11 22.36
N VAL A 526 8.81 30.51 22.92
CA VAL A 526 10.10 30.44 22.21
C VAL A 526 10.43 29.02 21.81
N CYS A 527 10.15 28.04 22.68
CA CYS A 527 10.29 26.63 22.35
C CYS A 527 9.38 26.22 21.18
N ASN A 528 8.12 26.61 21.21
CA ASN A 528 7.12 26.29 20.18
C ASN A 528 7.27 27.12 18.89
N GLU A 529 8.13 28.13 18.86
CA GLU A 529 8.44 28.96 17.70
C GLU A 529 9.84 28.68 17.14
N ASP A 530 10.63 27.83 17.79
CA ASP A 530 12.00 27.55 17.38
C ASP A 530 12.06 26.97 15.96
N PRO A 531 12.71 27.67 15.00
CA PRO A 531 12.77 27.26 13.60
C PRO A 531 13.62 26.00 13.40
N ALA A 532 14.57 25.72 14.30
CA ALA A 532 15.40 24.54 14.25
C ALA A 532 14.64 23.23 14.54
N ARG A 533 13.32 23.31 14.80
CA ARG A 533 12.45 22.14 14.88
C ARG A 533 11.99 21.65 13.51
N ASP A 534 12.07 22.43 12.42
CA ASP A 534 11.77 22.00 11.03
C ASP A 534 10.52 21.08 10.89
N GLY A 535 9.38 21.51 11.47
CA GLY A 535 8.14 20.72 11.43
C GLY A 535 8.14 19.44 12.27
N ALA A 536 9.15 19.22 13.12
CA ALA A 536 9.19 18.12 14.07
C ALA A 536 7.93 18.14 14.94
N THR A 537 7.20 17.03 14.89
CA THR A 537 5.93 16.88 15.58
C THR A 537 6.14 16.82 17.11
N GLY A 538 5.20 17.37 17.88
CA GLY A 538 5.21 17.35 19.35
C GLY A 538 5.29 18.75 19.99
N SER A 539 4.44 18.99 20.98
CA SER A 539 4.41 20.25 21.72
C SER A 539 5.56 20.33 22.73
N CYS A 540 6.05 21.55 22.97
CA CYS A 540 6.94 21.77 24.11
C CYS A 540 6.19 21.60 25.43
N LEU A 541 6.91 21.10 26.43
CA LEU A 541 6.43 20.87 27.78
C LEU A 541 7.13 21.81 28.74
N LEU A 542 6.42 22.29 29.75
CA LEU A 542 7.01 23.00 30.86
C LEU A 542 7.77 21.99 31.71
N TYR A 543 9.10 22.14 31.77
CA TYR A 543 9.95 21.29 32.60
C TYR A 543 10.03 21.83 34.03
N ALA A 544 10.26 23.14 34.19
CA ALA A 544 10.33 23.77 35.50
C ALA A 544 9.62 25.12 35.54
N ALA A 545 8.94 25.39 36.65
CA ALA A 545 8.34 26.67 37.02
C ALA A 545 9.06 27.17 38.28
N GLY A 546 9.76 28.30 38.19
CA GLY A 546 10.73 28.72 39.21
C GLY A 546 11.81 27.66 39.41
N ASN A 547 12.03 27.25 40.66
CA ASN A 547 12.98 26.18 41.03
C ASN A 547 12.33 24.79 41.20
N THR A 548 11.08 24.61 40.79
CA THR A 548 10.35 23.34 40.91
C THR A 548 10.20 22.69 39.54
N VAL A 549 10.55 21.41 39.44
CA VAL A 549 10.28 20.59 38.26
C VAL A 549 8.81 20.19 38.26
N VAL A 550 8.13 20.45 37.14
CA VAL A 550 6.69 20.19 36.94
C VAL A 550 6.45 19.25 35.75
N LEU A 551 7.52 18.60 35.28
CA LEU A 551 7.49 17.73 34.11
C LEU A 551 6.45 16.59 34.18
N PRO A 552 6.25 15.91 35.34
CA PRO A 552 5.26 14.83 35.43
C PRO A 552 3.82 15.25 35.09
N GLY A 553 3.50 16.55 35.18
CA GLY A 553 2.19 17.07 34.79
C GLY A 553 2.01 17.30 33.28
N HIS A 554 3.06 17.12 32.47
CA HIS A 554 3.02 17.23 31.00
C HIS A 554 2.37 18.53 30.49
N HIS A 555 2.62 19.65 31.19
CA HIS A 555 1.97 20.92 30.90
C HIS A 555 2.46 21.54 29.58
N THR A 556 1.55 21.74 28.63
CA THR A 556 1.81 22.48 27.37
C THR A 556 1.38 23.95 27.44
N ALA A 557 0.91 24.40 28.61
CA ALA A 557 0.44 25.74 28.89
C ALA A 557 1.02 26.22 30.22
N PRO A 558 1.04 27.54 30.48
CA PRO A 558 1.44 28.09 31.77
C PRO A 558 0.59 27.53 32.92
N LEU A 559 1.23 27.28 34.05
CA LEU A 559 0.64 26.91 35.34
C LEU A 559 0.21 28.13 36.13
N ALA A 560 1.00 29.20 36.09
CA ALA A 560 0.67 30.45 36.75
C ALA A 560 -0.57 31.09 36.12
N THR A 561 -1.37 31.81 36.91
CA THR A 561 -2.52 32.55 36.42
C THR A 561 -2.10 33.84 35.73
N ASP A 562 -2.77 34.17 34.62
CA ASP A 562 -2.56 35.43 33.90
C ASP A 562 -2.95 36.64 34.77
N PRO A 563 -2.01 37.51 35.16
CA PRO A 563 -2.32 38.68 35.98
C PRO A 563 -3.21 39.71 35.26
N ALA A 564 -3.31 39.66 33.93
CA ALA A 564 -4.15 40.57 33.14
C ALA A 564 -5.58 40.06 32.94
N ARG A 565 -5.88 38.80 33.30
CA ARG A 565 -7.21 38.20 33.17
C ARG A 565 -7.92 38.23 34.52
N PRO A 566 -8.99 39.03 34.71
CA PRO A 566 -9.73 39.03 35.96
C PRO A 566 -10.31 37.62 36.22
N ALA A 567 -10.23 37.17 37.47
CA ALA A 567 -10.78 35.88 37.88
C ALA A 567 -12.28 35.84 37.55
N THR A 568 -12.69 34.96 36.64
CA THR A 568 -14.11 34.72 36.37
C THR A 568 -14.72 34.13 37.65
N PRO A 569 -15.80 34.70 38.21
CA PRO A 569 -16.46 34.12 39.38
C PRO A 569 -16.94 32.71 39.02
N ALA A 570 -16.60 31.73 39.85
CA ALA A 570 -17.10 30.37 39.70
C ALA A 570 -18.64 30.39 39.76
N SER A 571 -19.30 30.05 38.64
CA SER A 571 -20.75 29.87 38.64
C SER A 571 -21.06 28.58 39.40
N GLY A 572 -21.50 28.73 40.65
CA GLY A 572 -22.09 27.63 41.40
C GLY A 572 -23.34 27.11 40.70
N ARG A 573 -23.35 25.82 40.38
CA ARG A 573 -24.53 24.96 40.36
C ARG A 573 -24.14 23.57 40.82
#